data_AF-A0A644YCG0-F1
#
_entry.id   AF-A0A644YCG0-F1
#
_cell.length_a   1.000
_cell.length_b   1.000
_cell.length_c   1.000
_cell.angle_alpha   90.00
_cell.angle_beta   90.00
_cell.angle_gamma   90.00
#
_symmetry.space_group_name_H-M   'P 1'
#
loop_
_entity.id
_entity.type
_entity.pdbx_description
1 polymer ?
#
loop_
_entity_poly.entity_id
_entity_poly.type
_entity_poly.pdbx_seq_one_letter_code
_entity_poly.pdbx_strand_id
1 'polypeptide(L)'
;MNPTDSEYRFRINKAQDYIERNLEKQISLEELAEVANFSKFHFNRIFKSLVGETPFQFITRLRMQRGVNLLCANQYTPIHQIASECGYTELIKMRAIIV
;
A
#
# COMPACT_ATOMS: atom_id res chain seq x y z
N MET A 1 -11.85 8.18 -24.95
CA MET A 1 -11.47 8.22 -23.52
C MET A 1 -12.04 9.50 -22.97
N ASN A 2 -12.90 9.48 -21.93
CA ASN A 2 -13.42 10.74 -21.41
C ASN A 2 -12.26 11.53 -20.78
N PRO A 3 -12.15 12.85 -20.97
CA PRO A 3 -11.06 13.66 -20.40
C PRO A 3 -10.93 13.47 -18.89
N THR A 4 -12.07 13.28 -18.24
CA THR A 4 -12.21 13.00 -16.82
C THR A 4 -11.51 11.69 -16.40
N ASP A 5 -11.57 10.63 -17.21
CA ASP A 5 -10.98 9.32 -16.88
C ASP A 5 -9.44 9.37 -16.83
N SER A 6 -8.83 10.18 -17.70
CA SER A 6 -7.38 10.39 -17.73
C SER A 6 -6.90 11.10 -16.46
N GLU A 7 -7.62 12.13 -16.03
CA GLU A 7 -7.32 12.88 -14.81
C GLU A 7 -7.46 11.99 -13.56
N TYR A 8 -8.53 11.19 -13.48
CA TYR A 8 -8.70 10.24 -12.38
C TYR A 8 -7.55 9.23 -12.31
N ARG A 9 -7.15 8.65 -13.44
CA ARG A 9 -6.03 7.71 -13.49
C ARG A 9 -4.71 8.35 -13.05
N PHE A 10 -4.42 9.56 -13.53
CA PHE A 10 -3.21 10.29 -13.12
C PHE A 10 -3.15 10.51 -11.60
N ARG A 11 -4.27 10.90 -11.00
CA ARG A 11 -4.35 11.17 -9.56
C ARG A 11 -4.29 9.90 -8.71
N ILE A 12 -4.85 8.79 -9.20
CA ILE A 12 -4.68 7.48 -8.56
C ILE A 12 -3.24 6.98 -8.67
N ASN A 13 -2.59 7.13 -9.83
CA ASN A 13 -1.18 6.77 -9.98
C ASN A 13 -0.29 7.54 -9.01
N LYS A 14 -0.54 8.85 -8.80
CA LYS A 14 0.16 9.64 -7.77
C LYS A 14 0.02 9.05 -6.37
N ALA A 15 -1.17 8.57 -6.01
CA ALA A 15 -1.37 7.91 -4.71
C ALA A 15 -0.64 6.56 -4.63
N GLN A 16 -0.59 5.79 -5.72
CA GLN A 16 0.16 4.53 -5.77
C GLN A 16 1.67 4.77 -5.62
N ASP A 17 2.23 5.75 -6.34
CA ASP A 17 3.63 6.16 -6.22
C ASP A 17 3.96 6.58 -4.79
N TYR A 18 3.05 7.31 -4.14
CA TYR A 18 3.20 7.72 -2.75
C TYR A 18 3.22 6.53 -1.79
N ILE A 19 2.32 5.56 -1.99
CA ILE A 19 2.27 4.33 -1.20
C ILE A 19 3.58 3.56 -1.31
N GLU A 20 4.07 3.35 -2.53
CA GLU A 20 5.29 2.57 -2.78
C GLU A 20 6.52 3.19 -2.12
N ARG A 21 6.61 4.52 -2.11
CA ARG A 21 7.73 5.27 -1.51
C ARG A 21 7.69 5.38 0.01
N ASN A 22 6.54 5.11 0.64
CA ASN A 22 6.34 5.27 2.08
C ASN A 22 5.82 3.99 2.74
N LEU A 23 6.04 2.84 2.10
CA LEU A 23 5.42 1.57 2.48
C LEU A 23 5.79 1.13 3.91
N GLU A 24 6.94 1.56 4.41
CA GLU A 24 7.46 1.32 5.76
C GLU A 24 6.76 2.17 6.86
N LYS A 25 6.03 3.23 6.49
CA LYS A 25 5.36 4.13 7.43
C LYS A 25 3.87 3.82 7.54
N GLN A 26 3.23 4.27 8.61
CA GLN A 26 1.76 4.28 8.63
C GLN A 26 1.25 5.31 7.62
N ILE A 27 0.45 4.85 6.67
CA ILE A 27 -0.19 5.69 5.65
C ILE A 27 -1.67 5.74 5.96
N SER A 28 -2.22 6.94 6.14
CA SER A 28 -3.65 7.14 6.41
C SER A 28 -4.46 7.26 5.12
N LEU A 29 -5.78 7.03 5.21
CA LEU A 29 -6.66 7.19 4.05
C LEU A 29 -6.83 8.67 3.67
N GLU A 30 -6.79 9.55 4.68
CA GLU A 30 -6.83 11.01 4.56
C GLU A 30 -5.64 11.52 3.75
N GLU A 31 -4.43 11.11 4.12
CA GLU A 31 -3.18 11.47 3.44
C GLU A 31 -3.19 11.05 1.96
N LEU A 32 -3.67 9.84 1.67
CA LEU A 32 -3.80 9.39 0.28
C LEU A 32 -4.83 10.17 -0.52
N ALA A 33 -5.93 10.54 0.12
CA ALA A 33 -6.95 11.37 -0.49
C ALA A 33 -6.40 12.78 -0.81
N GLU A 34 -5.60 13.35 0.10
CA GLU A 34 -4.91 14.64 -0.11
C GLU A 34 -3.90 14.55 -1.27
N VAL A 35 -3.05 13.53 -1.31
CA VAL A 35 -2.09 13.29 -2.40
C VAL A 35 -2.81 13.17 -3.76
N ALA A 36 -3.95 12.47 -3.77
CA ALA A 36 -4.79 12.34 -4.96
C ALA A 36 -5.73 13.54 -5.17
N ASN A 37 -5.71 14.56 -4.32
CA ASN A 37 -6.56 15.77 -4.33
C ASN A 37 -8.08 15.49 -4.23
N PHE A 38 -8.49 14.34 -3.73
CA PHE A 38 -9.89 13.93 -3.59
C PHE A 38 -10.38 14.08 -2.15
N SER A 39 -11.70 14.12 -1.95
CA SER A 39 -12.26 13.85 -0.63
C SER A 39 -12.03 12.38 -0.25
N LYS A 40 -11.91 12.10 1.06
CA LYS A 40 -11.66 10.75 1.59
C LYS A 40 -12.59 9.66 1.02
N PHE A 41 -13.90 9.93 1.01
CA PHE A 41 -14.90 8.97 0.52
C PHE A 41 -14.82 8.76 -1.00
N HIS A 42 -14.59 9.83 -1.75
CA HIS A 42 -14.48 9.74 -3.20
C HIS A 42 -13.20 9.03 -3.62
N PHE A 43 -12.08 9.32 -2.94
CA PHE A 43 -10.82 8.63 -3.13
C PHE A 43 -10.98 7.12 -2.96
N ASN A 44 -11.54 6.66 -1.84
CA ASN A 44 -11.70 5.23 -1.57
C ASN A 44 -12.53 4.53 -2.67
N ARG A 45 -13.63 5.14 -3.10
CA ARG A 45 -14.49 4.59 -4.16
C ARG A 45 -13.78 4.53 -5.51
N ILE A 46 -13.13 5.62 -5.92
CA ILE A 46 -12.43 5.71 -7.20
C ILE A 46 -11.22 4.79 -7.23
N PHE A 47 -10.41 4.78 -6.17
CA PHE A 47 -9.25 3.90 -6.05
C PHE A 47 -9.69 2.44 -6.22
N LYS A 48 -10.71 2.00 -5.47
CA LYS A 48 -11.25 0.64 -5.64
C LYS A 48 -11.78 0.36 -7.03
N SER A 49 -12.45 1.33 -7.67
CA SER A 49 -12.97 1.17 -9.03
C SER A 49 -11.88 1.05 -10.09
N LEU A 50 -10.75 1.74 -9.92
CA LEU A 50 -9.67 1.77 -10.91
C LEU A 50 -8.59 0.71 -10.65
N VAL A 51 -8.29 0.43 -9.39
CA VAL A 51 -7.24 -0.51 -8.95
C VAL A 51 -7.79 -1.92 -8.68
N GLY A 52 -9.09 -2.03 -8.40
CA GLY A 52 -9.76 -3.31 -8.11
C GLY A 52 -9.79 -3.69 -6.63
N GLU A 53 -9.03 -3.00 -5.78
CA GLU A 53 -8.95 -3.24 -4.35
C GLU A 53 -8.93 -1.92 -3.55
N THR A 54 -9.25 -1.97 -2.26
CA THR A 54 -9.18 -0.77 -1.41
C THR A 54 -7.73 -0.33 -1.16
N PRO A 55 -7.48 0.96 -0.84
CA PRO A 55 -6.13 1.43 -0.51
C PRO A 55 -5.44 0.60 0.59
N PHE A 56 -6.18 0.20 1.62
CA PHE A 56 -5.66 -0.63 2.71
C PHE A 56 -5.24 -2.03 2.24
N GLN A 57 -6.05 -2.66 1.37
CA GLN A 57 -5.72 -3.96 0.77
C GLN A 57 -4.48 -3.85 -0.12
N PHE A 58 -4.40 -2.80 -0.94
CA PHE A 58 -3.25 -2.52 -1.80
C PHE A 58 -1.95 -2.37 -0.99
N ILE A 59 -1.96 -1.54 0.06
CA ILE A 59 -0.81 -1.37 0.96
C ILE A 59 -0.43 -2.72 1.59
N THR A 60 -1.41 -3.46 2.09
CA THR A 60 -1.17 -4.76 2.73
C THR A 60 -0.52 -5.75 1.76
N ARG A 61 -1.01 -5.83 0.52
CA ARG A 61 -0.46 -6.71 -0.52
C ARG A 61 0.98 -6.33 -0.87
N LEU A 62 1.28 -5.04 -1.04
CA LEU A 62 2.64 -4.59 -1.32
C LEU A 62 3.61 -4.92 -0.16
N ARG A 63 3.16 -4.72 1.08
CA ARG A 63 3.96 -5.07 2.28
C ARG A 63 4.25 -6.56 2.35
N MET A 64 3.27 -7.40 2.03
CA MET A 64 3.47 -8.84 1.94
C MET A 64 4.50 -9.20 0.85
N GLN A 65 4.36 -8.64 -0.36
CA GLN A 65 5.31 -8.89 -1.45
C GLN A 65 6.73 -8.49 -1.04
N ARG A 66 6.91 -7.34 -0.38
CA ARG A 66 8.20 -6.90 0.14
C ARG A 66 8.76 -7.87 1.20
N GLY A 67 7.92 -8.32 2.13
CA GLY A 67 8.32 -9.26 3.18
C GLY A 67 8.76 -10.62 2.63
N VAL A 68 8.03 -11.16 1.66
CA VAL A 68 8.41 -12.41 0.96
C VAL A 68 9.74 -12.23 0.25
N ASN A 69 9.93 -11.11 -0.47
CA ASN A 69 11.19 -10.84 -1.16
C ASN A 69 12.38 -10.75 -0.19
N LEU A 70 12.20 -10.11 0.97
CA LEU A 70 13.25 -10.02 2.00
C LEU A 70 13.60 -11.38 2.60
N LEU A 71 12.59 -12.23 2.84
CA LEU A 71 12.80 -13.59 3.34
C LEU A 71 13.56 -14.47 2.32
N CYS A 72 13.17 -14.40 1.05
CA CYS A 72 13.84 -15.16 -0.01
C CYS A 72 15.28 -14.67 -0.24
N ALA A 73 15.54 -13.37 -0.08
CA ALA A 73 16.87 -12.79 -0.28
C ALA A 73 17.84 -13.08 0.87
N ASN A 74 17.34 -13.28 2.11
CA ASN A 74 18.21 -13.43 3.27
C ASN A 74 17.58 -14.30 4.37
N GLN A 75 17.93 -15.58 4.38
CA GLN A 75 17.42 -16.59 5.34
C GLN A 75 17.82 -16.34 6.80
N TYR A 76 18.74 -15.42 7.05
CA TYR A 76 19.27 -15.12 8.39
C TYR A 76 18.72 -13.81 8.97
N THR A 77 17.95 -13.03 8.21
CA THR A 77 17.35 -11.80 8.73
C THR A 77 16.25 -12.15 9.74
N PRO A 78 16.36 -11.67 10.99
CA PRO A 78 15.33 -11.92 11.99
C PRO A 78 13.96 -11.39 11.55
N ILE A 79 12.90 -12.17 11.75
CA ILE A 79 11.52 -11.83 11.33
C ILE A 79 11.05 -10.46 11.86
N HIS A 80 11.50 -10.05 13.05
CA HIS A 80 11.14 -8.74 13.62
C HIS A 80 11.72 -7.57 12.81
N GLN A 81 12.89 -7.73 12.21
CA GLN A 81 13.52 -6.73 11.37
C GLN A 81 12.76 -6.61 10.04
N ILE A 82 12.38 -7.74 9.45
CA ILE A 82 11.56 -7.77 8.22
C ILE A 82 10.19 -7.13 8.44
N ALA A 83 9.55 -7.40 9.59
CA ALA A 83 8.27 -6.78 9.94
C ALA A 83 8.35 -5.25 9.99
N SER A 84 9.42 -4.71 10.59
CA SER A 84 9.69 -3.27 10.64
C SER A 84 9.91 -2.68 9.24
N GLU A 85 10.74 -3.32 8.41
CA GLU A 85 11.01 -2.88 7.03
C GLU A 85 9.78 -2.97 6.10
N CYS A 86 8.81 -3.80 6.46
CA CYS A 86 7.51 -3.91 5.78
C CYS A 86 6.43 -3.02 6.40
N GLY A 87 6.74 -2.18 7.38
CA GLY A 87 5.79 -1.25 8.00
C GLY A 87 4.73 -1.91 8.90
N TYR A 88 5.00 -3.11 9.41
CA TYR A 88 4.17 -3.75 10.45
C TYR A 88 4.67 -3.35 11.84
N THR A 89 3.80 -2.74 12.65
CA THR A 89 4.09 -2.39 14.04
C THR A 89 4.01 -3.58 15.01
N GLU A 90 3.40 -4.70 14.60
CA GLU A 90 3.30 -5.91 15.42
C GLU A 90 3.74 -7.16 14.66
N LEU A 91 4.64 -7.93 15.28
CA LEU A 91 5.17 -9.22 14.81
C LEU A 91 4.09 -10.25 14.40
N ILE A 92 2.92 -10.18 15.04
CA ILE A 92 1.82 -11.15 14.90
C ILE A 92 1.22 -11.09 13.49
N LYS A 93 1.23 -9.93 12.83
CA LYS A 93 0.65 -9.78 11.48
C LYS A 93 1.43 -10.53 10.41
N MET A 94 2.74 -10.75 10.59
CA MET A 94 3.58 -11.45 9.62
C MET A 94 3.50 -12.98 9.75
N ARG A 95 3.30 -13.50 10.97
CA ARG A 95 3.29 -14.94 11.26
C ARG A 95 2.05 -15.69 10.72
N ALA A 96 0.95 -14.98 10.50
CA ALA A 96 -0.29 -15.55 9.97
C ALA A 96 -0.30 -15.74 8.44
N ILE A 97 0.75 -15.33 7.73
CA ILE A 97 0.73 -15.23 6.26
C ILE A 97 1.77 -16.16 5.58
N ILE A 98 2.65 -16.79 6.36
CA ILE A 98 3.76 -17.63 5.83
C ILE A 98 3.55 -19.13 6.11
N VAL A 99 2.47 -19.53 6.81
CA VAL A 99 2.13 -20.94 7.08
C VAL A 99 0.78 -21.29 6.47
#